data_AF-A0A1G7J646-F1
#
_entry.id   AF-A0A1G7J646-F1
#
_cell.length_a   1.000
_cell.length_b   1.000
_cell.length_c   1.000
_cell.angle_alpha   90.00
_cell.angle_beta   90.00
_cell.angle_gamma   90.00
#
_symmetry.space_group_name_H-M   'P 1'
#
loop_
_entity.id
_entity.type
_entity.pdbx_description
1 polymer ?
#
loop_
_entity_poly.entity_id
_entity_poly.type
_entity_poly.pdbx_seq_one_letter_code
_entity_poly.pdbx_strand_id
1 'polypeptide(L)' 'MKKKDDSLDLCSIKTFAEMSGVSVEEACEWVNNGTVPSMRLADFRMVNLARLRADLLKGKTAFNEGDYSHA' A
#
# COMPACT_ATOMS: atom_id res chain seq x y z
N MET A 1 -6.49 -11.93 -23.61
CA MET A 1 -5.30 -12.01 -22.73
C MET A 1 -5.32 -10.76 -21.85
N LYS A 2 -5.69 -10.85 -20.57
CA LYS A 2 -5.59 -9.69 -19.66
C LYS A 2 -4.10 -9.45 -19.44
N LYS A 3 -3.52 -8.40 -20.06
CA LYS A 3 -2.22 -7.91 -19.63
C LYS A 3 -2.36 -7.60 -18.15
N LYS A 4 -1.60 -8.29 -17.29
CA LYS A 4 -1.41 -7.81 -15.93
C LYS A 4 -0.71 -6.49 -16.12
N ASP A 5 -1.41 -5.41 -15.80
CA ASP A 5 -0.84 -4.08 -15.76
C ASP A 5 0.24 -4.15 -14.69
N ASP A 6 1.47 -4.43 -15.11
CA ASP A 6 2.67 -4.45 -14.28
C ASP A 6 3.16 -3.00 -14.09
N SER A 7 2.22 -2.05 -14.06
CA SER A 7 2.51 -0.73 -13.54
C SER A 7 2.77 -0.93 -12.06
N LEU A 8 4.02 -0.74 -11.65
CA LEU A 8 4.35 -0.56 -10.25
C LEU A 8 3.73 0.78 -9.83
N ASP A 9 2.41 0.78 -9.59
CA ASP A 9 1.68 1.92 -9.06
C ASP A 9 2.13 2.08 -7.61
N LEU A 10 3.18 2.87 -7.45
CA LEU A 10 3.81 3.18 -6.17
C LEU A 10 3.60 4.66 -5.89
N CYS A 11 3.31 4.98 -4.63
CA CYS A 11 3.30 6.35 -4.18
C CYS A 11 4.06 6.51 -2.87
N SER A 12 4.52 7.74 -2.62
CA SER A 12 5.12 8.08 -1.34
C SER A 12 4.07 7.98 -0.23
N ILE A 13 4.50 7.56 0.97
CA ILE A 13 3.63 7.47 2.17
C ILE A 13 2.88 8.78 2.39
N LYS A 14 3.56 9.92 2.18
CA LYS A 14 2.96 11.26 2.27
C LYS A 14 1.75 11.43 1.32
N THR A 15 1.93 11.13 0.04
CA THR A 15 0.86 11.25 -0.96
C THR A 15 -0.28 10.28 -0.67
N PHE A 16 0.03 9.08 -0.16
CA PHE A 16 -1.00 8.14 0.28
C PHE A 16 -1.80 8.68 1.47
N ALA A 17 -1.14 9.31 2.44
CA ALA A 17 -1.79 9.94 3.58
C ALA A 17 -2.73 11.07 3.14
N GLU A 18 -2.26 11.94 2.23
CA GLU A 18 -3.05 13.02 1.65
C GLU A 18 -4.29 12.48 0.89
N MET A 19 -4.14 11.42 0.09
CA MET A 19 -5.26 10.79 -0.62
C MET A 19 -6.26 10.09 0.31
N SER A 20 -5.77 9.48 1.40
CA SER A 20 -6.60 8.75 2.35
C SER A 20 -7.25 9.66 3.39
N GLY A 21 -6.86 10.94 3.45
CA GLY A 21 -7.36 11.89 4.44
C GLY A 21 -6.82 11.65 5.86
N VAL A 22 -5.66 11.01 5.97
CA VAL A 22 -5.01 10.68 7.25
C VAL A 22 -3.67 11.39 7.41
N SER A 23 -3.15 11.41 8.62
CA SER A 23 -1.83 11.95 8.91
C SER A 23 -0.72 11.07 8.33
N VAL A 24 0.41 11.68 7.98
CA VAL A 24 1.59 10.95 7.46
C VAL A 24 2.11 9.94 8.48
N GLU A 25 2.03 10.25 9.78
CA GLU A 25 2.41 9.34 10.87
C GLU A 25 1.53 8.09 10.89
N GLU A 26 0.21 8.25 10.81
CA GLU A 26 -0.75 7.15 10.79
C GLU A 26 -0.54 6.25 9.55
N ALA A 27 -0.34 6.86 8.37
CA ALA A 27 0.01 6.13 7.17
C ALA A 27 1.35 5.38 7.29
N CYS A 28 2.33 5.97 7.98
CA CYS A 28 3.62 5.34 8.24
C CYS A 28 3.46 4.13 9.19
N GLU A 29 2.65 4.25 10.23
CA GLU A 29 2.31 3.13 11.12
C GLU A 29 1.62 2.01 10.37
N TRP A 30 0.65 2.29 9.52
CA TRP A 30 -0.01 1.28 8.69
C TRP A 30 0.96 0.52 7.80
N VAL A 31 1.94 1.23 7.24
CA VAL A 31 2.98 0.64 6.42
C VAL A 31 3.97 -0.18 7.27
N ASN A 32 4.35 0.30 8.44
CA ASN A 32 5.27 -0.39 9.35
C ASN A 32 4.67 -1.67 9.93
N ASN A 33 3.38 -1.62 10.23
CA ASN A 33 2.65 -2.69 10.87
C ASN A 33 2.02 -3.67 9.87
N GLY A 34 2.24 -3.45 8.57
CA GLY A 34 1.73 -4.29 7.49
C GLY A 34 0.21 -4.20 7.31
N THR A 35 -0.44 -3.13 7.77
CA THR A 35 -1.84 -2.83 7.45
C THR A 35 -1.99 -2.41 5.98
N VAL A 36 -1.02 -1.66 5.45
CA VAL A 36 -0.99 -1.20 4.06
C VAL A 36 0.18 -1.86 3.33
N PRO A 37 -0.04 -2.37 2.11
CA PRO A 37 1.04 -2.98 1.34
C PRO A 37 2.08 -1.92 1.00
N SER A 38 3.34 -2.24 1.28
CA SER A 38 4.46 -1.38 0.94
C SER A 38 5.56 -2.17 0.26
N MET A 39 6.46 -1.46 -0.41
CA MET A 39 7.63 -2.04 -1.04
C MET A 39 8.85 -1.19 -0.73
N ARG A 40 9.95 -1.84 -0.37
CA ARG A 40 11.23 -1.17 -0.16
C ARG A 40 11.98 -1.08 -1.49
N LEU A 41 12.17 0.13 -1.98
CA LEU A 41 12.97 0.46 -3.15
C LEU A 41 14.28 1.10 -2.68
N ALA A 42 15.36 0.31 -2.69
CA ALA A 42 16.65 0.69 -2.11
C ALA A 42 16.48 1.16 -0.64
N ASP A 43 16.68 2.46 -0.39
CA ASP A 43 16.57 3.08 0.93
C ASP A 43 15.18 3.66 1.25
N PHE A 44 14.27 3.70 0.26
CA PHE A 44 12.94 4.30 0.43
C PHE A 44 11.87 3.23 0.55
N ARG A 45 10.87 3.50 1.40
CA ARG A 45 9.66 2.69 1.50
C ARG A 45 8.52 3.43 0.82
N MET A 46 7.86 2.76 -0.13
CA MET A 46 6.75 3.31 -0.90
C MET A 46 5.51 2.44 -0.70
N VAL A 47 4.33 3.06 -0.76
CA VAL A 47 3.05 2.35 -0.69
C VAL A 47 2.77 1.69 -2.03
N ASN A 48 2.39 0.42 -1.99
CA ASN A 48 2.06 -0.37 -3.17
C ASN A 48 0.57 -0.27 -3.49
N LEU A 49 0.20 0.73 -4.28
CA LEU A 49 -1.17 0.97 -4.72
C LEU A 49 -1.65 -0.14 -5.65
N ALA A 50 -0.78 -0.72 -6.47
CA ALA A 50 -1.16 -1.84 -7.34
C ALA A 50 -1.69 -3.02 -6.53
N ARG A 51 -1.01 -3.36 -5.43
CA ARG A 51 -1.43 -4.41 -4.50
C ARG A 51 -2.73 -4.04 -3.78
N LEU A 52 -2.78 -2.83 -3.22
CA LEU A 52 -3.98 -2.33 -2.54
C LEU A 52 -5.20 -2.38 -3.45
N ARG A 53 -5.06 -1.90 -4.69
CA ARG A 53 -6.11 -1.92 -5.72
C ARG A 53 -6.50 -3.34 -6.10
N ALA A 54 -5.55 -4.26 -6.23
CA ALA A 54 -5.84 -5.65 -6.54
C ALA A 54 -6.66 -6.33 -5.42
N ASP A 55 -6.35 -6.06 -4.15
CA ASP A 55 -7.11 -6.57 -3.01
C ASP A 55 -8.51 -5.93 -2.91
N LEU A 56 -8.63 -4.62 -3.15
CA LEU A 56 -9.93 -3.94 -3.28
C LEU A 56 -10.78 -4.56 -4.40
N LEU A 57 -10.19 -4.82 -5.57
CA LEU A 57 -10.87 -5.45 -6.71
C LEU A 57 -11.27 -6.91 -6.44
N LYS A 58 -10.60 -7.58 -5.52
CA LYS A 58 -10.99 -8.92 -5.03
C LYS A 58 -12.13 -8.88 -4.02
N GLY A 59 -12.56 -7.68 -3.60
CA GLY A 59 -13.62 -7.49 -2.61
C GLY A 59 -13.11 -7.42 -1.17
N LYS A 60 -11.82 -7.18 -0.95
CA LYS A 60 -11.28 -6.93 0.38
C LYS A 60 -11.70 -5.55 0.86
N THR A 61 -12.40 -5.50 2.00
CA THR A 61 -12.92 -4.26 2.59
C THR A 61 -12.27 -3.90 3.92
N ALA A 62 -11.54 -4.84 4.53
CA ALA A 62 -10.82 -4.64 5.78
C ALA A 62 -9.32 -4.90 5.57
N PHE A 63 -8.52 -3.95 6.02
CA PHE A 63 -7.06 -4.04 6.05
C PHE A 63 -6.65 -3.97 7.51
N ASN A 64 -6.07 -5.05 8.02
CA ASN A 64 -5.69 -5.18 9.43
C ASN A 64 -4.17 -5.21 9.55
N GLU A 65 -3.67 -4.91 10.74
CA GLU A 65 -2.28 -5.16 11.12
C GLU A 65 -1.85 -6.58 10.74
N GLY A 66 -0.65 -6.73 10.18
CA GLY A 66 -0.09 -8.02 9.80
C GLY A 66 -0.45 -8.51 8.39
N ASP A 67 -1.45 -7.90 7.73
CA ASP A 67 -1.98 -8.38 6.46
C ASP A 67 -0.95 -8.38 5.31
N TYR A 68 0.03 -7.48 5.40
CA TYR A 68 1.13 -7.29 4.45
C TYR A 68 2.53 -7.37 5.11
N SER A 69 2.64 -7.90 6.33
CA SER A 69 3.93 -8.00 7.06
C SER A 69 4.93 -9.02 6.50
N HIS A 70 4.61 -9.65 5.36
CA HIS A 70 5.41 -10.72 4.73
C HIS A 70 5.83 -10.42 3.28
N ALA A 71 5.76 -9.17 2.84
CA ALA A 71 6.21 -8.76 1.50
C ALA A 71 7.64 -8.19 1.50
#